data_AF-S0NY47-F1
#
_entry.id   AF-S0NY47-F1
#
_cell.length_a   1.000
_cell.length_b   1.000
_cell.length_c   1.000
_cell.angle_alpha   90.00
_cell.angle_beta   90.00
_cell.angle_gamma   90.00
#
_symmetry.space_group_name_H-M   'P 1'
#
loop_
_entity.id
_entity.type
_entity.pdbx_description
1 polymer ?
#
loop_
_entity_poly.entity_id
_entity_poly.type
_entity_poly.pdbx_seq_one_letter_code
_entity_poly.pdbx_strand_id
1 'polypeptide(L)'
;MSASIEPIKFALWVFPFLALAISTIFFLIQYRRYGRFVLSRALILYSFIFYLLCAYFLVILPLPPMEEVAHLTGPSMELTLGASVHNFLKETVLDIRQPQTYVAAMK
;
A
#
# COMPACT_ATOMS: atom_id res chain seq x y z
N MET A 1 17.49 16.73 -1.41
CA MET A 1 16.25 16.95 -0.64
C MET A 1 15.10 17.48 -1.52
N SER A 2 14.96 17.00 -2.76
CA SER A 2 13.87 17.40 -3.70
C SER A 2 13.18 16.21 -4.37
N ALA A 3 13.65 14.99 -4.14
CA ALA A 3 13.25 13.79 -4.87
C ALA A 3 11.81 13.30 -4.57
N SER A 4 11.18 13.77 -3.50
CA SER A 4 9.86 13.27 -3.07
C SER A 4 8.67 14.08 -3.61
N ILE A 5 8.90 15.24 -4.24
CA ILE A 5 7.82 16.14 -4.66
C ILE A 5 7.30 15.80 -6.06
N GLU A 6 8.16 15.29 -6.94
CA GLU A 6 7.76 14.92 -8.31
C GLU A 6 6.73 13.79 -8.37
N PRO A 7 6.87 12.67 -7.63
CA PRO A 7 5.91 11.57 -7.69
C PRO A 7 4.53 11.99 -7.19
N ILE A 8 4.49 12.80 -6.13
CA ILE A 8 3.25 13.32 -5.54
C ILE A 8 2.55 14.26 -6.52
N LYS A 9 3.29 15.18 -7.16
CA LYS A 9 2.73 16.06 -8.19
C LYS A 9 2.19 15.27 -9.38
N PHE A 10 2.93 14.26 -9.83
CA PHE A 10 2.49 13.40 -10.93
C PHE A 10 1.21 12.65 -10.57
N ALA A 11 1.13 12.06 -9.38
CA ALA A 11 -0.07 11.39 -8.89
C ALA A 11 -1.27 12.36 -8.83
N LEU A 12 -1.05 13.60 -8.38
CA LEU A 12 -2.08 14.65 -8.29
C LEU A 12 -2.60 15.10 -9.68
N TRP A 13 -1.77 15.00 -10.71
CA TRP A 13 -2.21 15.23 -12.09
C TRP A 13 -2.91 14.03 -12.72
N VAL A 14 -2.46 12.81 -12.44
CA VAL A 14 -2.98 11.58 -13.07
C VAL A 14 -4.30 11.11 -12.45
N PHE A 15 -4.48 11.30 -11.14
CA PHE A 15 -5.64 10.74 -10.45
C PHE A 15 -7.02 11.22 -10.95
N PRO A 16 -7.26 12.48 -11.38
CA PRO A 16 -8.58 12.89 -11.85
C PRO A 16 -8.93 12.18 -13.15
N PHE A 17 -7.94 11.99 -14.05
CA PHE A 17 -8.12 11.26 -15.30
C PHE A 17 -8.40 9.77 -15.05
N LEU A 18 -7.67 9.16 -14.12
CA LEU A 18 -7.89 7.75 -13.77
C LEU A 18 -9.28 7.55 -13.14
N ALA A 19 -9.68 8.43 -12.22
CA ALA A 19 -11.01 8.45 -11.63
C ALA A 19 -12.09 8.60 -12.71
N LEU A 20 -11.93 9.58 -13.62
CA LEU A 20 -12.86 9.79 -14.73
C LEU A 20 -12.97 8.55 -15.63
N ALA A 21 -11.86 7.90 -15.98
CA ALA A 21 -11.87 6.71 -16.82
C ALA A 21 -12.64 5.56 -16.16
N ILE A 22 -12.36 5.28 -14.88
CA ILE A 22 -13.03 4.21 -14.11
C ILE A 22 -14.51 4.53 -13.91
N SER A 23 -14.84 5.76 -13.49
CA SER A 23 -16.23 6.20 -13.32
C SER A 23 -17.00 6.16 -14.63
N THR A 24 -16.37 6.52 -15.76
CA THR A 24 -17.00 6.46 -17.09
C THR A 24 -17.38 5.04 -17.48
N ILE A 25 -16.52 4.05 -17.23
CA ILE A 25 -16.85 2.63 -17.49
C ILE A 25 -18.06 2.21 -16.65
N PHE A 26 -18.09 2.58 -15.37
CA PHE A 26 -19.23 2.32 -14.49
C PHE A 26 -20.51 2.99 -14.99
N PHE A 27 -20.45 4.25 -15.41
CA PHE A 27 -21.60 4.96 -15.96
C PHE A 27 -22.10 4.35 -17.26
N LEU A 28 -21.21 3.90 -18.14
CA LEU A 28 -21.57 3.22 -19.39
C LEU A 28 -22.37 1.95 -19.11
N ILE A 29 -21.89 1.11 -18.19
CA ILE A 29 -22.58 -0.12 -17.79
C ILE A 29 -23.94 0.20 -17.16
N GLN A 30 -23.98 1.19 -16.26
CA GLN A 30 -25.20 1.59 -15.56
C GLN A 30 -26.22 2.24 -16.49
N TYR A 31 -25.76 3.03 -17.46
CA TYR A 31 -26.58 3.64 -18.50
C TYR A 31 -27.25 2.58 -19.37
N ARG A 32 -26.49 1.58 -19.83
CA ARG A 32 -27.04 0.46 -20.62
C ARG A 32 -28.07 -0.37 -19.87
N ARG A 33 -27.95 -0.48 -18.54
CA ARG A 33 -28.83 -1.35 -17.72
C ARG A 33 -30.10 -0.64 -17.24
N TYR A 34 -30.05 0.65 -16.93
CA TYR A 34 -31.15 1.36 -16.27
C TYR A 34 -31.88 2.38 -17.16
N GLY A 35 -31.35 2.69 -18.36
CA GLY A 35 -32.02 3.50 -19.38
C GLY A 35 -32.28 4.97 -19.00
N ARG A 36 -31.96 5.41 -17.78
CA ARG A 36 -32.09 6.79 -17.29
C ARG A 36 -30.78 7.26 -16.67
N PHE A 37 -30.25 8.36 -17.20
CA PHE A 37 -29.06 9.00 -16.69
C PHE A 37 -29.42 9.96 -15.55
N VAL A 38 -29.11 9.57 -14.31
CA VAL A 38 -29.28 10.44 -13.14
C VAL A 38 -27.92 11.10 -12.85
N LEU A 39 -27.75 12.34 -13.33
CA LEU A 39 -26.53 13.15 -13.19
C LEU A 39 -26.02 13.21 -11.74
N SER A 40 -26.93 13.34 -10.77
CA SER A 40 -26.55 13.40 -9.34
C SER A 40 -25.90 12.12 -8.84
N ARG A 41 -26.40 10.95 -9.25
CA ARG A 41 -25.78 9.66 -8.90
C ARG A 41 -24.41 9.50 -9.54
N ALA A 42 -24.27 9.97 -10.79
CA ALA A 42 -22.98 9.96 -11.46
C ALA A 42 -21.96 10.85 -10.73
N LEU A 43 -22.36 12.06 -10.34
CA LEU A 43 -21.48 12.97 -9.60
C LEU A 43 -21.04 12.39 -8.26
N ILE A 44 -21.96 11.77 -7.50
CA ILE A 44 -21.63 11.12 -6.21
C ILE A 44 -20.65 9.96 -6.41
N LEU A 45 -20.91 9.07 -7.37
CA LEU A 45 -20.03 7.93 -7.68
C LEU A 45 -18.65 8.38 -8.14
N TYR A 46 -18.59 9.43 -8.96
CA TYR A 46 -17.35 10.03 -9.42
C TYR A 46 -16.52 10.55 -8.24
N SER A 47 -17.10 11.39 -7.40
CA SER A 47 -16.43 11.94 -6.22
C SER A 47 -16.01 10.84 -5.24
N PHE A 48 -16.80 9.78 -5.11
CA PHE A 48 -16.48 8.64 -4.26
C PHE A 48 -15.26 7.86 -4.76
N ILE A 49 -15.21 7.49 -6.05
CA ILE A 49 -14.07 6.78 -6.66
C ILE A 49 -12.81 7.65 -6.60
N PHE A 50 -12.95 8.94 -6.92
CA PHE A 50 -11.89 9.94 -6.83
C PHE A 50 -11.31 10.03 -5.41
N TYR A 51 -12.17 10.10 -4.39
CA TYR A 51 -11.76 10.13 -2.99
C TYR A 51 -10.97 8.88 -2.59
N LEU A 52 -11.46 7.69 -2.96
CA LEU A 52 -10.77 6.43 -2.66
C LEU A 52 -9.40 6.34 -3.33
N LEU A 53 -9.28 6.81 -4.58
CA LEU A 53 -7.99 6.87 -5.26
C LEU A 53 -7.04 7.85 -4.56
N CYS A 54 -7.50 9.06 -4.24
CA CYS A 54 -6.70 10.02 -3.46
C CYS A 54 -6.20 9.41 -2.16
N ALA A 55 -7.09 8.79 -1.38
CA ALA A 55 -6.75 8.17 -0.11
C ALA A 55 -5.74 7.03 -0.32
N TYR A 56 -5.93 6.18 -1.33
CA TYR A 56 -4.99 5.09 -1.64
C TYR A 56 -3.59 5.63 -1.98
N PHE A 57 -3.49 6.56 -2.92
CA PHE A 57 -2.20 7.11 -3.35
C PHE A 57 -1.50 7.93 -2.26
N LEU A 58 -2.23 8.71 -1.46
CA LEU A 58 -1.63 9.55 -0.42
C LEU A 58 -1.27 8.76 0.85
N VAL A 59 -2.04 7.73 1.21
CA VAL A 59 -1.86 7.01 2.48
C VAL A 59 -1.00 5.76 2.30
N ILE A 60 -1.26 4.95 1.27
CA ILE A 60 -0.58 3.65 1.07
C ILE A 60 0.66 3.78 0.20
N LEU A 61 0.66 4.75 -0.73
CA LEU A 61 1.74 4.92 -1.69
C LEU A 61 2.62 6.17 -1.49
N PRO A 62 2.99 6.63 -0.26
CA PRO A 62 4.21 7.40 -0.11
C PRO A 62 5.39 6.45 -0.33
N LEU A 63 5.57 6.00 -1.57
CA LEU A 63 6.59 5.04 -1.93
C LEU A 63 7.94 5.78 -1.93
N PRO A 64 8.93 5.34 -1.14
CA PRO A 64 10.26 5.91 -1.20
C PRO A 64 10.83 5.76 -2.62
N PRO A 65 11.64 6.73 -3.09
CA PRO A 65 12.26 6.66 -4.40
C PRO A 65 13.07 5.37 -4.56
N MET A 66 13.08 4.80 -5.78
CA MET A 66 13.76 3.53 -6.09
C MET A 66 15.24 3.52 -5.69
N GLU A 67 15.91 4.67 -5.74
CA GLU A 67 17.30 4.84 -5.30
C GLU A 67 17.44 4.62 -3.78
N GLU A 68 16.55 5.18 -2.95
CA GLU A 68 16.55 4.90 -1.51
C GLU A 68 16.27 3.42 -1.26
N VAL A 69 15.34 2.80 -2.00
CA VAL A 69 15.05 1.36 -1.87
C VAL A 69 16.22 0.47 -2.29
N ALA A 70 16.96 0.85 -3.33
CA ALA A 70 18.15 0.10 -3.77
C ALA A 70 19.30 0.19 -2.76
N HIS A 71 19.39 1.29 -2.01
CA HIS A 71 20.34 1.47 -0.92
C HIS A 71 19.86 0.90 0.43
N LEU A 72 18.61 0.44 0.54
CA LEU A 72 18.13 -0.27 1.73
C LEU A 72 18.73 -1.69 1.79
N THR A 73 19.95 -1.81 2.30
CA THR A 73 20.52 -3.06 2.81
C THR A 73 19.96 -3.38 4.21
N GLY A 74 18.65 -3.29 4.37
CA GLY A 74 17.95 -3.70 5.58
C GLY A 74 17.79 -5.23 5.67
N PRO A 75 17.29 -5.76 6.79
CA PRO A 75 16.89 -7.16 6.88
C PRO A 75 15.86 -7.45 5.78
N SER A 76 16.20 -8.39 4.89
CA SER A 76 15.29 -8.80 3.81
C SER A 76 14.04 -9.45 4.39
N MET A 77 12.89 -9.23 3.76
CA MET A 77 11.66 -9.91 4.15
C MET A 77 11.83 -11.42 3.98
N GLU A 78 11.85 -12.11 5.10
CA GLU A 78 11.87 -13.57 5.17
C GLU A 78 10.45 -14.07 4.85
N LEU A 79 10.19 -14.38 3.57
CA LEU A 79 8.88 -14.82 3.07
C LEU A 79 8.55 -16.29 3.41
N THR A 80 9.46 -16.99 4.06
CA THR A 80 9.30 -18.38 4.47
C THR A 80 8.55 -18.44 5.80
N LEU A 81 7.44 -19.17 5.80
CA LEU A 81 6.59 -19.30 6.98
C LEU A 81 7.37 -19.99 8.11
N GLY A 82 7.58 -19.26 9.22
CA GLY A 82 8.24 -19.79 10.42
C GLY A 82 9.78 -19.72 10.45
N ALA A 83 10.45 -19.21 9.42
CA ALA A 83 11.90 -19.08 9.42
C ALA A 83 12.43 -18.14 10.51
N SER A 84 11.67 -17.09 10.85
CA SER A 84 12.02 -16.20 11.96
C SER A 84 12.14 -16.95 13.30
N VAL A 85 11.27 -17.94 13.55
CA VAL A 85 11.32 -18.77 14.78
C VAL A 85 12.47 -19.78 14.71
N HIS A 86 12.71 -20.37 13.54
CA HIS A 86 13.79 -21.34 13.34
C HIS A 86 15.18 -20.69 13.52
N ASN A 87 15.40 -19.54 12.88
CA ASN A 87 16.66 -18.80 12.98
C ASN A 87 16.88 -18.28 14.40
N PHE A 88 15.81 -17.80 15.06
CA PHE A 88 15.87 -17.39 16.47
C PHE A 88 16.29 -18.55 17.39
N LEU A 89 15.69 -19.74 17.24
CA LEU A 89 16.04 -20.90 18.07
C LEU A 89 17.45 -21.44 17.79
N LYS A 90 17.97 -21.22 16.57
CA LYS A 90 19.27 -21.74 16.14
C LYS A 90 20.44 -20.83 16.52
N GLU A 91 20.24 -19.51 16.48
CA GLU A 91 21.30 -18.53 16.73
C GLU A 91 21.33 -17.99 18.16
N THR A 92 20.26 -18.21 18.94
CA THR A 92 20.14 -17.68 20.31
C THR A 92 20.51 -18.72 21.35
N VAL A 93 20.99 -18.28 22.51
CA VAL A 93 21.43 -19.14 23.65
C VAL A 93 20.24 -19.79 24.38
N LEU A 94 19.02 -19.75 23.83
CA LEU A 94 17.80 -20.09 24.55
C LEU A 94 17.74 -21.59 24.88
N ASP A 95 17.89 -21.94 26.17
CA ASP A 95 17.65 -23.29 26.69
C ASP A 95 16.31 -23.33 27.44
N ILE A 96 15.37 -24.13 26.94
CA ILE A 96 14.00 -24.29 27.47
C ILE A 96 14.01 -24.79 28.93
N ARG A 97 15.07 -25.49 29.33
CA ARG A 97 15.21 -26.08 30.66
C ARG A 97 15.82 -25.12 31.68
N GLN A 98 16.34 -23.98 31.23
CA GLN A 98 17.03 -23.02 32.07
C GLN A 98 16.40 -21.63 31.95
N PRO A 99 15.49 -21.25 32.88
CA PRO A 99 14.72 -20.00 32.78
C PRO A 99 15.60 -18.74 32.84
N GLN A 100 16.81 -18.84 33.39
CA GLN A 100 17.81 -17.77 33.42
C GLN A 100 18.30 -17.34 32.03
N THR A 101 18.19 -18.20 31.02
CA THR A 101 18.69 -17.93 29.66
C THR A 101 17.65 -17.22 28.78
N TYR A 102 16.40 -17.09 29.24
CA TYR A 102 15.32 -16.44 28.49
C TYR A 102 15.49 -14.93 28.35
N VAL A 103 15.94 -14.27 29.42
CA VAL A 103 16.17 -12.81 29.39
C VAL A 103 17.33 -12.46 28.47
N ALA A 104 18.38 -13.29 28.45
CA ALA A 104 19.51 -13.13 27.55
C ALA A 104 19.14 -13.37 26.08
N ALA A 105 18.13 -14.22 25.82
CA ALA A 105 17.68 -14.56 24.48
C ALA A 105 16.74 -13.53 23.83
N MET A 106 16.09 -12.67 24.62
CA MET A 106 15.16 -11.64 24.12
C MET A 106 15.82 -10.26 23.92
N LYS A 107 17.13 -10.15 24.14
CA LYS A 107 17.90 -8.91 24.03
C LYS A 107 18.63 -8.85 22.70
#